data_AF-W1WMK6-F1
#
_entry.id   AF-W1WMK6-F1
#
_cell.length_a   1.000
_cell.length_b   1.000
_cell.length_c   1.000
_cell.angle_alpha   90.00
_cell.angle_beta   90.00
_cell.angle_gamma   90.00
#
_symmetry.space_group_name_H-M   'P 1'
#
loop_
_entity.id
_entity.type
_entity.pdbx_description
1 polymer ?
#
loop_
_entity_poly.entity_id
_entity_poly.type
_entity_poly.pdbx_seq_one_letter_code
_entity_poly.pdbx_strand_id
1 'polypeptide(L)'
;MRTLQGWLLPVFMLPMAVYAQEATVKEVHDAPAVRGSIIANMLQEHDNPFTLYPYDTNYIIYTQTSDLNKEAIASYDWAENARKDEVKFQLSLAFPLWRGILGPNSVLGASYTQKSWWQLSNSEE
;
A
#
# COMPACT_ATOMS: atom_id res chain seq x y z
N MET A 1 -48.24 22.73 -2.95
CA MET A 1 -46.81 23.13 -2.85
C MET A 1 -45.97 21.88 -3.05
N ARG A 2 -45.40 21.70 -4.25
CA ARG A 2 -44.60 20.51 -4.63
C ARG A 2 -43.39 20.99 -5.43
N THR A 3 -42.31 20.22 -5.27
CA THR A 3 -41.09 20.11 -6.09
C THR A 3 -40.04 21.22 -6.00
N LEU A 4 -39.10 21.09 -5.06
CA LEU A 4 -37.78 21.72 -5.15
C LEU A 4 -36.76 20.96 -4.27
N GLN A 5 -36.53 19.67 -4.58
CA GLN A 5 -35.65 18.84 -3.75
C GLN A 5 -34.97 17.71 -4.54
N GLY A 6 -34.44 18.03 -5.74
CA GLY A 6 -33.81 17.06 -6.63
C GLY A 6 -32.39 17.39 -7.11
N TRP A 7 -31.83 18.55 -6.76
CA TRP A 7 -30.61 19.08 -7.41
C TRP A 7 -29.38 19.20 -6.50
N LEU A 8 -29.43 18.74 -5.24
CA LEU A 8 -28.31 18.88 -4.29
C LEU A 8 -27.34 17.68 -4.26
N LEU A 9 -27.65 16.58 -4.95
CA LEU A 9 -26.82 15.37 -4.95
C LEU A 9 -25.57 15.38 -5.84
N PRO A 10 -25.49 16.07 -7.00
CA PRO A 10 -24.32 15.95 -7.87
C PRO A 10 -23.14 16.86 -7.46
N VAL A 11 -23.36 17.90 -6.64
CA VAL A 11 -22.31 18.87 -6.30
C VAL A 11 -21.29 18.29 -5.30
N PHE A 12 -21.70 17.35 -4.45
CA PHE A 12 -20.81 16.73 -3.45
C PHE A 12 -19.85 15.68 -4.04
N MET A 13 -20.06 15.18 -5.27
CA MET A 13 -19.15 14.22 -5.90
C MET A 13 -18.03 14.85 -6.74
N LEU A 14 -18.16 16.13 -7.13
CA LEU A 14 -17.14 16.84 -7.91
C LEU A 14 -15.74 16.92 -7.26
N PRO A 15 -15.58 17.05 -5.93
CA PRO A 15 -14.25 17.10 -5.31
C PRO A 15 -13.48 15.78 -5.45
N MET A 16 -14.16 14.64 -5.54
CA MET A 16 -13.51 13.32 -5.63
C MET A 16 -12.97 13.01 -7.03
N ALA A 17 -13.55 13.61 -8.09
CA ALA A 17 -13.09 13.41 -9.45
C ALA A 17 -11.76 14.12 -9.74
N VAL A 18 -11.47 15.22 -9.04
CA VAL A 18 -10.24 16.03 -9.25
C VAL A 18 -8.97 15.31 -8.75
N TYR A 19 -9.10 14.40 -7.78
CA TYR A 19 -7.95 13.65 -7.24
C TYR A 19 -7.64 12.33 -7.98
N ALA A 20 -8.43 11.96 -8.99
CA ALA A 20 -8.21 10.76 -9.80
C ALA A 20 -7.25 10.99 -10.98
N GLN A 21 -6.57 12.14 -11.03
CA GLN A 21 -5.61 12.42 -12.09
C GLN A 21 -4.39 11.51 -11.96
N GLU A 22 -4.04 10.82 -13.05
CA GLU A 22 -2.87 9.94 -13.12
C GLU A 22 -1.59 10.74 -12.81
N ALA A 23 -0.72 10.15 -11.99
CA ALA A 23 0.50 10.81 -11.56
C ALA A 23 1.54 10.81 -12.69
N THR A 24 1.80 11.98 -13.25
CA THR A 24 2.88 12.16 -14.22
C THR A 24 4.23 12.30 -13.51
N VAL A 25 5.31 12.20 -14.29
CA VAL A 25 6.69 12.30 -13.81
C VAL A 25 7.20 13.70 -14.14
N LYS A 26 7.62 14.46 -13.13
CA LYS A 26 8.16 15.82 -13.30
C LYS A 26 9.63 15.82 -13.65
N GLU A 27 10.43 15.06 -12.90
CA GLU A 27 11.88 15.02 -13.06
C GLU A 27 12.40 13.58 -13.05
N VAL A 28 13.29 13.30 -14.01
CA VAL A 28 14.03 12.04 -14.12
C VAL A 28 15.50 12.39 -13.91
N HIS A 29 16.02 12.07 -12.72
CA HIS A 29 17.42 12.36 -12.37
C HIS A 29 18.40 11.51 -13.21
N ASP A 30 18.03 10.27 -13.54
CA ASP A 30 18.81 9.38 -14.41
C ASP A 30 17.87 8.66 -15.40
N ALA A 31 17.99 8.96 -16.69
CA ALA A 31 17.34 8.19 -17.74
C ALA A 31 18.30 7.08 -18.23
N PRO A 32 17.86 5.82 -18.39
CA PRO A 32 16.48 5.33 -18.32
C PRO A 32 16.07 4.80 -16.93
N ALA A 33 14.75 4.69 -16.71
CA ALA A 33 14.20 4.01 -15.53
C ALA A 33 14.75 2.57 -15.43
N VAL A 34 15.46 2.28 -14.34
CA VAL A 34 16.06 0.95 -14.10
C VAL A 34 15.06 0.08 -13.37
N ARG A 35 14.52 -0.94 -14.07
CA ARG A 35 13.57 -1.90 -13.49
C ARG A 35 14.17 -2.58 -12.26
N GLY A 36 13.48 -2.49 -11.13
CA GLY A 36 13.90 -3.07 -9.85
C GLY A 36 14.83 -2.19 -9.00
N SER A 37 15.27 -1.03 -9.50
CA SER A 37 16.06 -0.09 -8.69
C SER A 37 15.14 0.77 -7.82
N ILE A 38 15.07 0.45 -6.53
CA ILE A 38 14.23 1.16 -5.55
C ILE A 38 14.69 2.61 -5.40
N ILE A 39 16.01 2.84 -5.28
CA ILE A 39 16.57 4.18 -5.07
C ILE A 39 16.36 5.07 -6.31
N ALA A 40 16.64 4.57 -7.51
CA ALA A 40 16.38 5.33 -8.74
C ALA A 40 14.90 5.66 -8.90
N ASN A 41 14.02 4.71 -8.54
CA ASN A 41 12.57 4.95 -8.55
C ASN A 41 12.17 6.01 -7.52
N MET A 42 12.73 6.01 -6.31
CA MET A 42 12.47 7.06 -5.32
C MET A 42 13.01 8.44 -5.73
N LEU A 43 14.07 8.50 -6.53
CA LEU A 43 14.62 9.74 -7.07
C LEU A 43 13.77 10.35 -8.18
N GLN A 44 12.92 9.55 -8.83
CA GLN A 44 11.96 10.01 -9.82
C GLN A 44 10.85 10.82 -9.15
N GLU A 45 10.68 12.08 -9.53
CA GLU A 45 9.70 12.97 -8.92
C GLU A 45 8.35 12.86 -9.63
N HIS A 46 7.28 12.67 -8.85
CA HIS A 46 5.91 12.63 -9.36
C HIS A 46 5.16 13.92 -9.06
N ASP A 47 4.23 14.29 -9.94
CA ASP A 47 3.40 15.49 -9.79
C ASP A 47 2.47 15.42 -8.57
N ASN A 48 2.04 14.21 -8.22
CA ASN A 48 1.07 13.97 -7.16
C ASN A 48 1.79 13.57 -5.86
N PRO A 49 1.65 14.32 -4.77
CA PRO A 49 2.28 14.02 -3.48
C PRO A 49 1.73 12.74 -2.82
N PHE A 50 0.57 12.23 -3.27
CA PHE A 50 0.00 10.96 -2.81
C PHE A 50 0.47 9.75 -3.62
N THR A 51 1.33 9.94 -4.62
CA THR A 51 1.97 8.83 -5.31
C THR A 51 3.04 8.23 -4.43
N LEU A 52 2.77 7.01 -3.95
CA LEU A 52 3.67 6.27 -3.10
C LEU A 52 4.58 5.38 -3.93
N TYR A 53 5.82 5.19 -3.47
CA TYR A 53 6.80 4.36 -4.14
C TYR A 53 6.76 2.94 -3.57
N PRO A 54 6.84 1.88 -4.39
CA PRO A 54 7.04 0.53 -3.87
C PRO A 54 8.48 0.37 -3.32
N TYR A 55 8.62 -0.28 -2.16
CA TYR A 55 9.93 -0.65 -1.60
C TYR A 55 10.22 -2.14 -1.85
N ASP A 56 9.40 -3.02 -1.28
CA ASP A 56 9.36 -4.46 -1.57
C ASP A 56 8.08 -4.79 -2.40
N THR A 57 7.89 -6.06 -2.70
CA THR A 57 6.69 -6.60 -3.34
C THR A 57 5.44 -6.29 -2.53
N ASN A 58 4.37 -5.98 -3.26
CA ASN A 58 3.03 -5.80 -2.73
C ASN A 58 2.16 -6.93 -3.28
N TYR A 59 1.59 -7.75 -2.41
CA TYR A 59 0.78 -8.90 -2.82
C TYR A 59 -0.30 -9.25 -1.79
N ILE A 60 -1.33 -9.94 -2.27
CA ILE A 60 -2.34 -10.62 -1.47
C ILE A 60 -2.56 -12.01 -2.08
N ILE A 61 -2.41 -13.06 -1.27
CA ILE A 61 -2.52 -14.44 -1.71
C ILE A 61 -3.26 -15.28 -0.66
N TYR A 62 -4.03 -16.25 -1.13
CA TYR A 62 -4.64 -17.26 -0.26
C TYR A 62 -3.65 -18.42 -0.09
N THR A 63 -3.41 -18.85 1.14
CA THR A 63 -2.38 -19.84 1.48
C THR A 63 -2.92 -20.94 2.37
N GLN A 64 -2.28 -22.10 2.31
CA GLN A 64 -2.56 -23.26 3.16
C GLN A 64 -1.23 -23.68 3.80
N THR A 65 -1.08 -23.51 5.12
CA THR A 65 0.10 -24.01 5.84
C THR A 65 -0.01 -25.51 6.09
N SER A 66 1.12 -26.22 6.08
CA SER A 66 1.18 -27.63 6.48
C SER A 66 0.88 -27.79 7.96
N ASP A 67 1.39 -26.87 8.77
CA ASP A 67 1.22 -26.86 10.21
C ASP A 67 1.09 -25.43 10.74
N LEU A 68 0.10 -25.21 11.61
CA LEU A 68 -0.17 -23.90 12.20
C LEU A 68 0.31 -23.95 13.65
N ASN A 69 1.19 -23.03 14.02
CA ASN A 69 1.79 -23.00 15.34
C ASN A 69 0.82 -22.44 16.39
N LYS A 70 -0.12 -23.28 16.84
CA LYS A 70 -1.09 -22.95 17.89
C LYS A 70 -0.44 -22.72 19.24
N GLU A 71 0.68 -23.39 19.50
CA GLU A 71 1.42 -23.30 20.77
C GLU A 71 1.93 -21.87 21.01
N ALA A 72 2.44 -21.20 19.98
CA ALA A 72 2.92 -19.82 20.08
C ALA A 72 1.81 -18.78 20.25
N ILE A 73 0.59 -19.11 19.80
CA ILE A 73 -0.58 -18.22 19.90
C ILE A 73 -1.58 -18.68 20.97
N ALA A 74 -1.21 -19.62 21.84
CA ALA A 74 -2.10 -20.25 22.81
C ALA A 74 -2.74 -19.28 23.83
N SER A 75 -2.21 -18.07 23.95
CA SER A 75 -2.80 -17.01 24.77
C SER A 75 -4.05 -16.38 24.14
N TYR A 76 -4.32 -16.62 22.86
CA TYR A 76 -5.53 -16.14 22.19
C TYR A 76 -6.68 -17.11 22.41
N ASP A 77 -7.87 -16.56 22.65
CA ASP A 77 -9.12 -17.29 22.84
C ASP A 77 -9.48 -18.16 21.63
N TRP A 78 -9.17 -17.70 20.42
CA TRP A 78 -9.40 -18.41 19.16
C TRP A 78 -8.30 -19.41 18.76
N ALA A 79 -7.22 -19.56 19.54
CA ALA A 79 -6.04 -20.33 19.15
C ALA A 79 -6.34 -21.82 18.86
N GLU A 80 -7.19 -22.44 19.67
CA GLU A 80 -7.61 -23.84 19.51
C GLU A 80 -8.38 -24.05 18.20
N ASN A 81 -9.13 -23.03 17.76
CA ASN A 81 -9.96 -23.08 16.55
C ASN A 81 -9.26 -22.51 15.31
N ALA A 82 -8.02 -22.04 15.45
CA ALA A 82 -7.26 -21.47 14.35
C ALA A 82 -7.09 -22.47 13.19
N ARG A 83 -7.38 -22.00 11.97
CA ARG A 83 -7.38 -22.79 10.74
C ARG A 83 -6.03 -22.71 10.03
N LYS A 84 -5.73 -23.75 9.25
CA LYS A 84 -4.46 -23.85 8.50
C LYS A 84 -4.48 -23.03 7.21
N ASP A 85 -5.63 -22.56 6.77
CA ASP A 85 -5.77 -21.68 5.63
C ASP A 85 -5.84 -20.21 6.07
N GLU A 86 -4.99 -19.38 5.47
CA GLU A 86 -4.85 -17.98 5.82
C GLU A 86 -4.68 -17.13 4.57
N VAL A 87 -5.27 -15.94 4.57
CA VAL A 87 -4.89 -14.91 3.60
C VAL A 87 -3.60 -14.27 4.08
N LYS A 88 -2.57 -14.37 3.25
CA LYS A 88 -1.29 -13.73 3.46
C LYS A 88 -1.17 -12.52 2.55
N PHE A 89 -0.89 -11.36 3.13
CA PHE A 89 -0.61 -10.16 2.35
C PHE A 89 0.64 -9.44 2.84
N GLN A 90 1.28 -8.76 1.89
CA GLN A 90 2.40 -7.88 2.14
C GLN A 90 2.12 -6.52 1.49
N LEU A 91 2.23 -5.47 2.30
CA LEU A 91 2.20 -4.08 1.87
C LEU A 91 3.59 -3.49 2.10
N SER A 92 4.20 -2.89 1.09
CA SER A 92 5.54 -2.32 1.19
C SER A 92 5.68 -1.03 0.38
N LEU A 93 5.95 0.05 1.11
CA LEU A 93 5.98 1.42 0.60
C LEU A 93 7.27 2.12 1.00
N ALA A 94 7.75 3.01 0.13
CA ALA A 94 8.92 3.84 0.30
C ALA A 94 8.53 5.32 0.24
N PHE A 95 9.18 6.12 1.08
CA PHE A 95 8.91 7.53 1.27
C PHE A 95 10.23 8.31 1.17
N PRO A 96 10.51 8.98 0.04
CA PRO A 96 11.69 9.83 -0.10
C PRO A 96 11.50 11.10 0.74
N LEU A 97 12.25 11.22 1.85
CA LEU A 97 12.14 12.34 2.79
C LEU A 97 13.00 13.53 2.35
N TRP A 98 14.22 13.26 1.87
CA TRP A 98 15.14 14.30 1.38
C TRP A 98 16.03 13.76 0.26
N ARG A 99 15.76 14.18 -0.98
CA ARG A 99 16.59 13.88 -2.16
C ARG A 99 17.82 14.81 -2.21
N GLY A 100 18.97 14.27 -2.58
CA GLY A 100 20.20 15.03 -2.77
C GLY A 100 21.02 15.32 -1.50
N ILE A 101 20.64 14.74 -0.34
CA ILE A 101 21.25 15.02 0.97
C ILE A 101 22.79 14.83 1.00
N LEU A 102 23.32 13.88 0.23
CA LEU A 102 24.74 13.57 0.12
C LEU A 102 25.24 13.70 -1.34
N GLY A 103 24.66 14.63 -2.10
CA GLY A 103 24.98 14.85 -3.52
C GLY A 103 23.96 14.22 -4.48
N PRO A 104 24.16 14.38 -5.80
CA PRO A 104 23.28 13.81 -6.82
C PRO A 104 23.08 12.30 -6.62
N ASN A 105 21.88 11.81 -6.90
CA ASN A 105 21.51 10.39 -6.78
C ASN A 105 21.56 9.80 -5.36
N SER A 106 21.54 10.66 -4.34
CA SER A 106 21.33 10.26 -2.95
C SER A 106 19.91 10.60 -2.49
N VAL A 107 19.36 9.81 -1.55
CA VAL A 107 18.07 10.10 -0.93
C VAL A 107 18.07 9.61 0.51
N LEU A 108 17.71 10.48 1.45
CA LEU A 108 17.25 10.06 2.76
C LEU A 108 15.79 9.63 2.62
N GLY A 109 15.52 8.35 2.83
CA GLY A 109 14.18 7.79 2.71
C GLY A 109 13.78 6.99 3.94
N ALA A 110 12.48 6.79 4.10
CA ALA A 110 11.90 5.82 5.02
C ALA A 110 11.14 4.77 4.22
N SER A 111 10.92 3.60 4.80
CA SER A 111 10.04 2.59 4.21
C SER A 111 9.19 1.93 5.29
N TYR A 112 8.05 1.40 4.86
CA TYR A 112 7.14 0.65 5.71
C TYR A 112 6.78 -0.65 5.01
N THR A 113 7.09 -1.78 5.65
CA THR A 113 6.71 -3.12 5.16
C THR A 113 5.93 -3.86 6.23
N GLN A 114 4.69 -4.22 5.91
CA GLN A 114 3.83 -5.03 6.75
C GLN A 114 3.61 -6.39 6.08
N LYS A 115 3.78 -7.47 6.85
CA LYS A 115 3.37 -8.82 6.47
C LYS A 115 2.32 -9.28 7.46
N SER A 116 1.19 -9.76 6.97
CA SER A 116 0.07 -10.17 7.81
C SER A 116 -0.47 -11.51 7.34
N TRP A 117 -0.85 -12.33 8.31
CA TRP A 117 -1.56 -13.59 8.15
C TRP A 117 -2.93 -13.42 8.78
N TRP A 118 -3.96 -13.60 7.97
CA TRP A 118 -5.34 -13.36 8.36
C TRP A 118 -6.14 -14.64 8.24
N GLN A 119 -6.76 -15.05 9.35
CA GLN A 119 -7.77 -16.10 9.45
C GLN A 119 -9.10 -15.68 8.78
N LEU A 120 -9.05 -15.30 7.49
CA LEU A 120 -10.21 -14.78 6.75
C LEU A 120 -11.38 -15.77 6.69
N SER A 121 -11.07 -17.07 6.54
CA SER A 121 -12.09 -18.11 6.43
C SER A 121 -12.68 -18.51 7.78
N ASN A 122 -12.03 -18.14 8.89
CA ASN A 122 -12.40 -18.58 10.23
C ASN A 122 -13.52 -17.69 10.80
N SER A 123 -14.67 -17.66 10.14
CA SER A 123 -15.81 -16.83 10.51
C SER A 123 -16.54 -17.25 11.79
N GLU A 124 -16.13 -18.37 12.40
CA GLU A 124 -16.69 -18.90 13.64
C GLU A 124 -16.07 -18.24 14.88
N GLU A 125 -14.97 -17.51 14.70
CA GLU A 125 -14.28 -16.66 15.68
C GLU A 125 -14.51 -15.18 15.37
#